data_AF-A0A7W1L2P6-F1
#
_entry.id   AF-A0A7W1L2P6-F1
#
_cell.length_a   1.000
_cell.length_b   1.000
_cell.length_c   1.000
_cell.angle_alpha   90.00
_cell.angle_beta   90.00
_cell.angle_gamma   90.00
#
_symmetry.space_group_name_H-M   'P 1'
#
loop_
_entity.id
_entity.type
_entity.pdbx_description
1 polymer ?
#
loop_
_entity_poly.entity_id
_entity_poly.type
_entity_poly.pdbx_seq_one_letter_code
_entity_poly.pdbx_strand_id
1 'polypeptide(L)'
;MNTKGYTALAGFALAILILVSGATVSASAQGRGRGGGGGGGNSGGGGGNSGRGNGPSVGSGVDRGLGTASTRSGGRSDDGLGTASARSNGRSDTGLERARAARENSRRADEELREHPGIANELHISHSELRNQYEAALLTNPNLKFGQFVAANMLARNLGTRQPNITTDAILYGLQSGKSIGQTLQSLGLSSSEAKVAERNAKRRIKASRE
;
A
#
# COMPACT_ATOMS: atom_id res chain seq x y z
N MET A 1 -30.79 -32.01 -37.95
CA MET A 1 -29.64 -32.93 -38.19
C MET A 1 -28.40 -32.09 -38.40
N ASN A 2 -27.40 -32.29 -37.52
CA ASN A 2 -25.94 -32.27 -37.78
C ASN A 2 -25.27 -30.98 -38.30
N THR A 3 -24.10 -30.51 -37.86
CA THR A 3 -23.24 -30.62 -36.66
C THR A 3 -21.98 -29.80 -36.99
N LYS A 4 -21.44 -29.08 -35.99
CA LYS A 4 -20.00 -28.82 -35.76
C LYS A 4 -19.21 -27.89 -36.71
N GLY A 5 -18.56 -26.91 -36.09
CA GLY A 5 -17.38 -26.21 -36.60
C GLY A 5 -16.60 -25.59 -35.44
N TYR A 6 -15.89 -26.42 -34.68
CA TYR A 6 -14.91 -26.00 -33.67
C TYR A 6 -13.54 -25.82 -34.33
N THR A 7 -13.02 -24.59 -34.32
CA THR A 7 -11.62 -24.22 -34.59
C THR A 7 -11.35 -22.93 -33.79
N ALA A 8 -10.26 -22.70 -33.08
CA ALA A 8 -9.10 -23.49 -32.72
C ALA A 8 -8.56 -22.94 -31.38
N LEU A 9 -8.06 -23.86 -30.55
CA LEU A 9 -7.26 -23.60 -29.36
C LEU A 9 -5.84 -23.18 -29.76
N ALA A 10 -5.38 -22.06 -29.22
CA ALA A 10 -3.97 -21.76 -28.91
C ALA A 10 -3.99 -20.50 -28.03
N GLY A 11 -3.48 -20.42 -26.82
CA GLY A 11 -2.57 -21.27 -26.07
C GLY A 11 -1.77 -20.32 -25.20
N PHE A 12 -1.96 -20.34 -23.87
CA PHE A 12 -0.97 -19.86 -22.90
C PHE A 12 -1.29 -20.51 -21.56
N ALA A 13 -0.81 -21.75 -21.42
CA ALA A 13 -0.52 -22.33 -20.13
C ALA A 13 0.85 -21.79 -19.69
N LEU A 14 0.90 -21.08 -18.56
CA LEU A 14 2.09 -21.10 -17.72
C LEU A 14 1.65 -21.34 -16.28
N ALA A 15 1.88 -22.57 -15.86
CA ALA A 15 1.71 -23.05 -14.51
C ALA A 15 2.79 -22.45 -13.60
N ILE A 16 2.38 -21.90 -12.46
CA ILE A 16 3.15 -22.04 -11.22
C ILE A 16 2.15 -22.44 -10.13
N LEU A 17 2.10 -23.74 -9.91
CA LEU A 17 1.46 -24.41 -8.78
C LEU A 17 2.39 -24.24 -7.58
N ILE A 18 2.03 -23.38 -6.61
CA ILE A 18 2.59 -23.47 -5.26
C ILE A 18 1.41 -23.58 -4.28
N LEU A 19 1.25 -24.80 -3.81
CA LEU A 19 0.31 -25.27 -2.82
C LEU A 19 1.02 -25.11 -1.46
N VAL A 20 0.62 -24.15 -0.62
CA VAL A 20 1.07 -24.07 0.77
C VAL A 20 -0.13 -23.89 1.68
N SER A 21 -0.71 -25.03 2.06
CA SER A 21 -1.52 -25.19 3.25
C SER A 21 -0.62 -25.73 4.37
N GLY A 22 -0.64 -25.05 5.52
CA GLY A 22 -0.44 -25.63 6.85
C GLY A 22 0.94 -26.20 7.20
N ALA A 23 1.80 -25.37 7.80
CA ALA A 23 2.74 -25.82 8.82
C ALA A 23 3.05 -24.66 9.77
N THR A 24 2.50 -24.74 10.98
CA THR A 24 3.03 -24.02 12.14
C THR A 24 4.44 -24.55 12.42
N VAL A 25 5.44 -23.71 12.25
CA VAL A 25 6.77 -23.93 12.83
C VAL A 25 7.22 -22.62 13.46
N SER A 26 7.26 -22.59 14.79
CA SER A 26 7.98 -21.58 15.55
C SER A 26 9.45 -21.64 15.16
N ALA A 27 10.00 -20.53 14.67
CA ALA A 27 11.43 -20.33 14.53
C ALA A 27 11.78 -18.93 15.04
N SER A 28 12.13 -18.87 16.32
CA SER A 28 12.88 -17.76 16.91
C SER A 28 14.24 -17.66 16.22
N ALA A 29 14.44 -16.66 15.36
CA ALA A 29 15.76 -16.32 14.83
C ALA A 29 16.30 -15.10 15.57
N GLN A 30 16.91 -15.37 16.72
CA GLN A 30 17.73 -14.44 17.50
C GLN A 30 19.06 -14.23 16.79
N GLY A 31 19.15 -13.23 15.91
CA GLY A 31 20.37 -12.84 15.21
C GLY A 31 21.10 -11.70 15.92
N ARG A 32 22.02 -12.04 16.83
CA ARG A 32 23.08 -11.14 17.31
C ARG A 32 24.25 -11.16 16.30
N GLY A 33 24.61 -10.01 15.75
CA GLY A 33 25.92 -9.74 15.14
C GLY A 33 26.07 -8.21 15.07
N ARG A 34 26.89 -7.52 15.89
CA ARG A 34 28.36 -7.51 15.98
C ARG A 34 29.06 -7.32 14.63
N GLY A 35 29.31 -6.06 14.31
CA GLY A 35 30.40 -5.55 13.46
C GLY A 35 30.35 -4.03 13.60
N GLY A 36 31.29 -3.32 14.24
CA GLY A 36 32.73 -3.55 14.28
C GLY A 36 33.37 -2.71 13.18
N GLY A 37 33.68 -1.44 13.48
CA GLY A 37 34.30 -0.52 12.53
C GLY A 37 34.73 0.77 13.24
N GLY A 38 35.88 0.69 13.91
CA GLY A 38 36.56 1.85 14.49
C GLY A 38 37.43 2.59 13.47
N GLY A 39 37.84 3.78 13.87
CA GLY A 39 38.78 4.68 13.18
C GLY A 39 38.52 6.09 13.70
N GLY A 40 39.19 6.53 14.76
CA GLY A 40 40.51 7.14 14.64
C GLY A 40 40.29 8.60 14.21
N GLY A 41 40.12 9.54 15.13
CA GLY A 41 41.21 10.08 15.90
C GLY A 41 41.87 11.20 15.09
N ASN A 42 41.47 12.45 15.33
CA ASN A 42 42.39 13.57 15.10
C ASN A 42 42.30 14.55 16.27
N SER A 43 43.29 14.40 17.13
CA SER A 43 43.69 15.33 18.17
C SER A 43 44.32 16.58 17.54
N GLY A 44 43.78 17.73 17.88
CA GLY A 44 44.47 19.02 17.91
C GLY A 44 43.61 19.92 18.78
N GLY A 45 44.03 20.47 19.91
CA GLY A 45 45.37 20.76 20.38
C GLY A 45 45.31 22.20 20.91
N GLY A 46 45.55 22.38 22.22
CA GLY A 46 45.67 23.69 22.89
C GLY A 46 44.32 24.38 23.14
N GLY A 47 43.99 24.93 24.30
CA GLY A 47 44.75 25.43 25.44
C GLY A 47 43.77 26.37 26.15
N GLY A 48 43.34 26.05 27.37
CA GLY A 48 43.81 26.79 28.53
C GLY A 48 43.21 28.20 28.61
N ASN A 49 42.12 28.39 29.35
CA ASN A 49 42.04 29.55 30.25
C ASN A 49 40.97 29.35 31.35
N SER A 50 41.44 28.94 32.51
CA SER A 50 40.79 29.20 33.80
C SER A 50 40.84 30.71 34.08
N GLY A 51 39.72 31.41 33.88
CA GLY A 51 39.59 32.84 34.14
C GLY A 51 38.30 33.14 34.92
N ARG A 52 38.46 33.36 36.21
CA ARG A 52 37.44 33.94 37.12
C ARG A 52 37.03 35.33 36.63
N GLY A 53 35.73 35.65 36.69
CA GLY A 53 35.26 37.01 36.41
C GLY A 53 33.76 37.20 36.65
N ASN A 54 33.41 37.64 37.86
CA ASN A 54 32.12 38.24 38.21
C ASN A 54 31.75 39.39 37.26
N GLY A 55 30.49 39.47 36.83
CA GLY A 55 29.93 40.69 36.23
C GLY A 55 28.54 40.47 35.62
N PRO A 56 27.52 41.29 35.94
CA PRO A 56 26.12 41.02 35.65
C PRO A 56 25.77 41.27 34.18
N SER A 57 25.17 40.28 33.51
CA SER A 57 24.71 40.39 32.13
C SER A 57 23.37 41.14 32.07
N VAL A 58 23.44 42.45 31.87
CA VAL A 58 22.32 43.25 31.36
C VAL A 58 22.11 42.91 29.88
N GLY A 59 20.87 42.63 29.51
CA GLY A 59 20.45 42.09 28.22
C GLY A 59 20.89 42.94 27.03
N SER A 60 21.87 42.41 26.29
CA SER A 60 22.18 42.82 24.92
C SER A 60 21.50 41.82 23.97
N GLY A 61 20.88 42.36 22.92
CA GLY A 61 20.00 41.64 22.01
C GLY A 61 20.51 40.27 21.60
N VAL A 62 19.65 39.26 21.77
CA VAL A 62 19.82 37.98 21.09
C VAL A 62 19.55 38.24 19.61
N ASP A 63 20.60 38.65 18.91
CA ASP A 63 20.68 38.61 17.46
C ASP A 63 20.47 37.12 17.09
N ARG A 64 19.23 36.76 16.79
CA ARG A 64 18.86 35.40 16.38
C ARG A 64 19.56 35.18 15.07
N GLY A 65 20.74 34.54 15.13
CA GLY A 65 21.68 34.31 14.04
C GLY A 65 21.10 33.59 12.84
N LEU A 66 20.18 34.25 12.14
CA LEU A 66 19.63 33.90 10.84
C LEU A 66 20.54 34.44 9.72
N GLY A 67 21.43 35.40 10.02
CA GLY A 67 22.34 36.00 9.05
C GLY A 67 23.73 35.36 8.94
N THR A 68 24.18 34.57 9.92
CA THR A 68 25.56 34.03 9.97
C THR A 68 25.65 32.50 9.95
N ALA A 69 24.51 31.80 9.92
CA ALA A 69 24.49 30.34 9.90
C ALA A 69 25.08 29.76 8.60
N SER A 70 24.84 30.38 7.45
CA SER A 70 25.36 29.97 6.14
C SER A 70 26.86 30.20 5.98
N THR A 71 27.38 31.31 6.54
CA THR A 71 28.80 31.65 6.45
C THR A 71 29.66 30.82 7.39
N ARG A 72 29.13 30.43 8.57
CA ARG A 72 29.86 29.59 9.55
C ARG A 72 29.87 28.10 9.19
N SER A 73 28.94 27.61 8.37
CA SER A 73 28.90 26.19 7.97
C SER A 73 29.67 25.88 6.68
N GLY A 74 30.14 26.90 5.94
CA GLY A 74 30.87 26.71 4.68
C GLY A 74 30.07 25.95 3.62
N GLY A 75 28.74 26.12 3.58
CA GLY A 75 27.85 25.39 2.66
C GLY A 75 27.49 23.96 3.11
N ARG A 76 28.07 23.46 4.20
CA ARG A 76 27.83 22.08 4.68
C ARG A 76 26.38 21.83 5.12
N SER A 77 25.64 22.87 5.48
CA SER A 77 24.21 22.78 5.79
C SER A 77 23.38 22.45 4.56
N ASP A 78 23.75 23.04 3.41
CA ASP A 78 23.06 22.86 2.13
C ASP A 78 23.46 21.53 1.50
N ASP A 79 24.73 21.14 1.61
CA ASP A 79 25.20 19.81 1.22
C ASP A 79 24.54 18.71 2.05
N GLY A 80 24.32 18.94 3.35
CA GLY A 80 23.62 18.00 4.23
C GLY A 80 22.16 17.82 3.87
N LEU A 81 21.45 18.89 3.49
CA LEU A 81 20.06 18.83 3.03
C LEU A 81 19.94 18.24 1.63
N GLY A 82 20.79 18.64 0.69
CA GLY A 82 20.82 18.11 -0.68
C GLY A 82 21.29 16.65 -0.73
N THR A 83 22.23 16.27 0.13
CA THR A 83 22.65 14.87 0.30
C THR A 83 21.60 14.07 1.05
N ALA A 84 20.85 14.65 1.99
CA ALA A 84 19.71 13.97 2.62
C ALA A 84 18.57 13.76 1.62
N SER A 85 18.24 14.70 0.72
CA SER A 85 17.26 14.49 -0.35
C SER A 85 17.74 13.46 -1.38
N ALA A 86 19.02 13.49 -1.75
CA ALA A 86 19.60 12.52 -2.68
C ALA A 86 19.76 11.11 -2.07
N ARG A 87 20.12 10.98 -0.79
CA ARG A 87 20.29 9.70 -0.08
C ARG A 87 18.99 9.12 0.48
N SER A 88 17.97 9.94 0.73
CA SER A 88 16.69 9.45 1.27
C SER A 88 15.86 8.68 0.24
N ASN A 89 16.32 8.57 -1.03
CA ASN A 89 15.46 8.19 -2.16
C ASN A 89 14.09 8.86 -1.99
N GLY A 90 14.15 10.15 -1.63
CA GLY A 90 13.08 10.88 -0.97
C GLY A 90 11.79 10.56 -1.66
N ARG A 91 10.90 9.88 -0.91
CA ARG A 91 9.47 9.68 -1.20
C ARG A 91 9.06 10.68 -2.27
N SER A 92 9.06 10.25 -3.54
CA SER A 92 8.66 11.14 -4.63
C SER A 92 7.31 11.73 -4.24
N ASP A 93 7.01 12.98 -4.62
CA ASP A 93 5.70 13.56 -4.29
C ASP A 93 4.56 12.59 -4.67
N THR A 94 4.76 11.87 -5.78
CA THR A 94 3.92 10.76 -6.25
C THR A 94 3.85 9.55 -5.30
N GLY A 95 4.94 9.13 -4.67
CA GLY A 95 4.97 8.05 -3.68
C GLY A 95 4.36 8.45 -2.34
N LEU A 96 4.53 9.71 -1.94
CA LEU A 96 3.94 10.28 -0.74
C LEU A 96 2.43 10.47 -0.90
N GLU A 97 1.98 10.95 -2.06
CA GLU A 97 0.57 11.03 -2.45
C GLU A 97 -0.08 9.65 -2.50
N ARG A 98 0.59 8.66 -3.12
CA ARG A 98 0.14 7.27 -3.14
C ARG A 98 -0.04 6.69 -1.74
N ALA A 99 0.91 6.94 -0.85
CA ALA A 99 0.84 6.49 0.54
C ALA A 99 -0.31 7.18 1.32
N ARG A 100 -0.57 8.46 1.05
CA ARG A 100 -1.72 9.17 1.63
C ARG A 100 -3.05 8.60 1.12
N ALA A 101 -3.18 8.36 -0.19
CA ALA A 101 -4.37 7.77 -0.79
C ALA A 101 -4.67 6.38 -0.21
N ALA A 102 -3.66 5.51 -0.10
CA ALA A 102 -3.82 4.19 0.52
C ALA A 102 -4.27 4.30 1.99
N ARG A 103 -3.67 5.19 2.79
CA ARG A 103 -4.08 5.40 4.20
C ARG A 103 -5.52 5.88 4.33
N GLU A 104 -5.93 6.83 3.51
CA GLU A 104 -7.32 7.32 3.51
C GLU A 104 -8.28 6.22 3.08
N ASN A 105 -7.91 5.41 2.08
CA ASN A 105 -8.70 4.27 1.64
C ASN A 105 -8.83 3.20 2.73
N SER A 106 -7.77 2.90 3.49
CA SER A 106 -7.84 1.99 4.65
C SER A 106 -8.75 2.55 5.75
N ARG A 107 -8.66 3.86 6.04
CA ARG A 107 -9.53 4.51 7.02
C ARG A 107 -11.01 4.44 6.63
N ARG A 108 -11.31 4.67 5.35
CA ARG A 108 -12.67 4.52 4.82
C ARG A 108 -13.15 3.08 4.82
N ALA A 109 -12.27 2.11 4.61
CA ALA A 109 -12.63 0.70 4.74
C ALA A 109 -13.07 0.36 6.16
N ASP A 110 -12.38 0.87 7.18
CA ASP A 110 -12.77 0.69 8.59
C ASP A 110 -14.15 1.31 8.87
N GLU A 111 -14.44 2.48 8.29
CA GLU A 111 -15.74 3.14 8.39
C GLU A 111 -16.83 2.35 7.66
N GLU A 112 -16.60 1.95 6.40
CA GLU A 112 -17.53 1.13 5.62
C GLU A 112 -17.80 -0.23 6.29
N LEU A 113 -16.80 -0.87 6.89
CA LEU A 113 -16.97 -2.12 7.64
C LEU A 113 -17.86 -1.93 8.87
N ARG A 114 -17.75 -0.79 9.56
CA ARG A 114 -18.61 -0.46 10.70
C ARG A 114 -20.04 -0.16 10.27
N GLU A 115 -20.22 0.52 9.14
CA GLU A 115 -21.52 0.81 8.58
C GLU A 115 -22.20 -0.41 7.94
N HIS A 116 -21.42 -1.40 7.53
CA HIS A 116 -21.91 -2.59 6.81
C HIS A 116 -21.45 -3.89 7.50
N PRO A 117 -21.92 -4.18 8.74
CA PRO A 117 -21.49 -5.34 9.51
C PRO A 117 -21.83 -6.68 8.81
N GLY A 118 -22.81 -6.70 7.90
CA GLY A 118 -23.21 -7.90 7.16
C GLY A 118 -22.25 -8.32 6.05
N ILE A 119 -21.31 -7.46 5.60
CA ILE A 119 -20.43 -7.77 4.47
C ILE A 119 -19.50 -8.95 4.78
N ALA A 120 -18.93 -8.97 5.99
CA ALA A 120 -18.05 -10.04 6.44
C ALA A 120 -18.77 -11.39 6.43
N ASN A 121 -20.03 -11.40 6.88
CA ASN A 121 -20.89 -12.59 6.88
C ASN A 121 -21.20 -13.07 5.45
N GLU A 122 -21.55 -12.15 4.55
CA GLU A 122 -21.80 -12.46 3.14
C GLU A 122 -20.58 -13.04 2.42
N LEU A 123 -19.39 -12.59 2.80
CA LEU A 123 -18.13 -13.10 2.28
C LEU A 123 -17.62 -14.35 3.04
N HIS A 124 -18.27 -14.76 4.12
CA HIS A 124 -17.83 -15.83 5.02
C HIS A 124 -16.37 -15.67 5.48
N ILE A 125 -15.94 -14.43 5.72
CA ILE A 125 -14.61 -14.08 6.24
C ILE A 125 -14.75 -13.15 7.43
N SER A 126 -13.75 -13.10 8.31
CA SER A 126 -13.77 -12.16 9.43
C SER A 126 -13.54 -10.72 8.95
N HIS A 127 -13.97 -9.74 9.75
CA HIS A 127 -13.69 -8.32 9.50
C HIS A 127 -12.18 -8.04 9.43
N SER A 128 -11.40 -8.69 10.31
CA SER A 128 -9.94 -8.55 10.33
C SER A 128 -9.30 -9.10 9.06
N GLU A 129 -9.76 -10.24 8.57
CA GLU A 129 -9.24 -10.84 7.34
C GLU A 129 -9.59 -9.98 6.12
N LEU A 130 -10.84 -9.51 6.04
CA LEU A 130 -11.29 -8.64 4.95
C LEU A 130 -10.48 -7.32 4.91
N ARG A 131 -10.15 -6.77 6.08
CA ARG A 131 -9.27 -5.60 6.20
C ARG A 131 -7.85 -5.91 5.72
N ASN A 132 -7.25 -7.00 6.19
CA ASN A 132 -5.88 -7.38 5.83
C ASN A 132 -5.73 -7.59 4.31
N GLN A 133 -6.70 -8.28 3.70
CA GLN A 133 -6.70 -8.51 2.26
C GLN A 133 -6.88 -7.21 1.46
N TYR A 134 -7.70 -6.28 1.95
CA TYR A 134 -7.87 -4.97 1.32
C TYR A 134 -6.60 -4.12 1.43
N GLU A 135 -5.94 -4.10 2.59
CA GLU A 135 -4.66 -3.41 2.78
C GLU A 135 -3.58 -3.98 1.84
N ALA A 136 -3.53 -5.29 1.65
CA ALA A 136 -2.65 -5.93 0.67
C ALA A 136 -2.96 -5.50 -0.78
N ALA A 137 -4.25 -5.38 -1.13
CA ALA A 137 -4.67 -4.92 -2.45
C ALA A 137 -4.33 -3.44 -2.72
N LEU A 138 -4.28 -2.60 -1.69
CA LEU A 138 -3.88 -1.19 -1.82
C LEU A 138 -2.39 -1.02 -2.18
N LEU A 139 -1.55 -2.01 -1.90
CA LEU A 139 -0.13 -1.97 -2.30
C LEU A 139 0.04 -2.02 -3.82
N THR A 140 -0.85 -2.75 -4.51
CA THR A 140 -0.83 -2.88 -5.97
C THR A 140 -1.73 -1.85 -6.65
N ASN A 141 -2.86 -1.51 -6.04
CA ASN A 141 -3.80 -0.51 -6.52
C ASN A 141 -4.17 0.51 -5.42
N PRO A 142 -3.39 1.59 -5.28
CA PRO A 142 -3.60 2.62 -4.25
C PRO A 142 -4.91 3.37 -4.37
N ASN A 143 -5.55 3.35 -5.54
CA ASN A 143 -6.81 4.03 -5.83
C ASN A 143 -8.03 3.10 -5.70
N LEU A 144 -7.82 1.84 -5.33
CA LEU A 144 -8.88 0.87 -5.11
C LEU A 144 -9.76 1.33 -3.94
N LYS A 145 -11.07 1.34 -4.14
CA LYS A 145 -12.05 1.63 -3.08
C LYS A 145 -12.50 0.35 -2.40
N PHE A 146 -12.88 0.44 -1.12
CA PHE A 146 -13.31 -0.72 -0.34
C PHE A 146 -14.53 -1.41 -0.97
N GLY A 147 -15.58 -0.65 -1.33
CA GLY A 147 -16.71 -1.20 -2.06
C GLY A 147 -16.37 -1.88 -3.40
N GLN A 148 -15.30 -1.46 -4.10
CA GLN A 148 -14.85 -2.14 -5.33
C GLN A 148 -14.19 -3.49 -5.02
N PHE A 149 -13.37 -3.53 -3.97
CA PHE A 149 -12.74 -4.75 -3.48
C PHE A 149 -13.77 -5.78 -2.99
N VAL A 150 -14.75 -5.33 -2.20
CA VAL A 150 -15.86 -6.18 -1.75
C VAL A 150 -16.66 -6.70 -2.94
N ALA A 151 -17.02 -5.82 -3.89
CA ALA A 151 -17.73 -6.23 -5.10
C ALA A 151 -16.95 -7.27 -5.91
N ALA A 152 -15.63 -7.11 -6.06
CA ALA A 152 -14.78 -8.09 -6.75
C ALA A 152 -14.85 -9.47 -6.09
N ASN A 153 -14.70 -9.55 -4.76
CA ASN A 153 -14.80 -10.81 -4.02
C ASN A 153 -16.18 -11.45 -4.15
N MET A 154 -17.26 -10.67 -4.06
CA MET A 154 -18.62 -11.19 -4.23
C MET A 154 -18.86 -11.72 -5.64
N LEU A 155 -18.40 -11.00 -6.67
CA LEU A 155 -18.53 -11.38 -8.07
C LEU A 155 -17.76 -12.66 -8.37
N ALA A 156 -16.52 -12.78 -7.90
CA ALA A 156 -15.69 -13.96 -8.08
C ALA A 156 -16.34 -15.20 -7.46
N ARG A 157 -16.93 -15.11 -6.27
CA ARG A 157 -17.63 -16.24 -5.63
C ARG A 157 -18.91 -16.63 -6.37
N ASN A 158 -19.70 -15.64 -6.77
CA ASN A 158 -20.99 -15.88 -7.40
C ASN A 158 -20.86 -16.40 -8.84
N LEU A 159 -19.88 -15.88 -9.59
CA LEU A 159 -19.67 -16.19 -11.01
C LEU A 159 -18.61 -17.26 -11.22
N GLY A 160 -17.64 -17.40 -10.32
CA GLY A 160 -16.48 -18.30 -10.48
C GLY A 160 -16.84 -19.76 -10.68
N THR A 161 -17.98 -20.21 -10.14
CA THR A 161 -18.48 -21.59 -10.35
C THR A 161 -18.90 -21.86 -11.79
N ARG A 162 -19.39 -20.83 -12.50
CA ARG A 162 -19.84 -20.91 -13.90
C ARG A 162 -18.79 -20.42 -14.87
N GLN A 163 -17.95 -19.49 -14.43
CA GLN A 163 -16.94 -18.81 -15.23
C GLN A 163 -15.62 -18.76 -14.44
N PRO A 164 -14.78 -19.79 -14.57
CA PRO A 164 -13.57 -19.93 -13.75
C PRO A 164 -12.54 -18.80 -13.99
N ASN A 165 -12.64 -18.09 -15.12
CA ASN A 165 -11.79 -16.94 -15.43
C ASN A 165 -12.11 -15.69 -14.58
N ILE A 166 -13.25 -15.69 -13.88
CA ILE A 166 -13.67 -14.56 -13.05
C ILE A 166 -13.24 -14.81 -11.63
N THR A 167 -11.97 -14.51 -11.39
CA THR A 167 -11.36 -14.55 -10.07
C THR A 167 -11.29 -13.14 -9.48
N THR A 168 -11.14 -13.04 -8.17
CA THR A 168 -10.92 -11.74 -7.50
C THR A 168 -9.71 -11.05 -8.11
N ASP A 169 -8.61 -11.77 -8.31
CA ASP A 169 -7.37 -11.24 -8.87
C ASP A 169 -7.55 -10.71 -10.30
N ALA A 170 -8.28 -11.43 -11.15
CA ALA A 170 -8.57 -10.98 -12.51
C ALA A 170 -9.40 -9.69 -12.53
N ILE A 171 -10.35 -9.56 -11.61
CA ILE A 171 -11.16 -8.34 -11.46
C ILE A 171 -10.28 -7.18 -10.96
N LEU A 172 -9.48 -7.41 -9.92
CA LEU A 172 -8.59 -6.40 -9.34
C LEU A 172 -7.56 -5.92 -10.35
N TYR A 173 -7.01 -6.81 -11.18
CA TYR A 173 -6.09 -6.45 -12.27
C TYR A 173 -6.75 -5.54 -13.31
N GLY A 174 -8.00 -5.83 -13.70
CA GLY A 174 -8.75 -4.96 -14.60
C GLY A 174 -9.00 -3.56 -14.00
N LEU A 175 -9.33 -3.50 -12.70
CA LEU A 175 -9.51 -2.24 -11.98
C LEU A 175 -8.20 -1.44 -11.87
N GLN A 176 -7.07 -2.11 -11.66
CA GLN A 176 -5.74 -1.49 -11.65
C GLN A 176 -5.41 -0.86 -13.02
N SER A 177 -5.87 -1.47 -14.10
CA SER A 177 -5.74 -0.94 -15.47
C SER A 177 -6.68 0.23 -15.76
N GLY A 178 -7.45 0.70 -14.77
CA GLY A 178 -8.40 1.82 -14.90
C GLY A 178 -9.74 1.45 -15.52
N LYS A 179 -10.01 0.16 -15.77
CA LYS A 179 -11.33 -0.30 -16.25
C LYS A 179 -12.34 -0.28 -15.12
N SER A 180 -13.61 -0.08 -15.46
CA SER A 180 -14.72 -0.32 -14.54
C SER A 180 -14.96 -1.82 -14.32
N ILE A 181 -15.64 -2.19 -13.23
CA ILE A 181 -16.02 -3.59 -12.95
C ILE A 181 -16.73 -4.22 -14.15
N GLY A 182 -17.74 -3.55 -14.72
CA GLY A 182 -18.47 -4.06 -15.87
C GLY A 182 -17.62 -4.26 -17.13
N GLN A 183 -16.65 -3.37 -17.40
CA GLN A 183 -15.70 -3.53 -18.52
C GLN A 183 -14.72 -4.67 -18.28
N THR A 184 -14.26 -4.84 -17.04
CA THR A 184 -13.41 -5.95 -16.65
C THR A 184 -14.15 -7.27 -16.81
N LEU A 185 -15.38 -7.40 -16.32
CA LEU A 185 -16.20 -8.60 -16.49
C LEU A 185 -16.44 -8.94 -17.96
N GLN A 186 -16.69 -7.94 -18.81
CA GLN A 186 -16.80 -8.15 -20.26
C GLN A 186 -15.51 -8.68 -20.88
N SER A 187 -14.37 -8.13 -20.47
CA SER A 187 -13.05 -8.60 -20.92
C SER A 187 -12.77 -10.05 -20.48
N LEU A 188 -13.39 -10.50 -19.39
CA LEU A 188 -13.27 -11.86 -18.85
C LEU A 188 -14.29 -12.84 -19.45
N GLY A 189 -15.17 -12.38 -20.34
CA GLY A 189 -16.09 -13.24 -21.10
C GLY A 189 -17.58 -13.06 -20.81
N LEU A 190 -17.99 -12.11 -19.96
CA LEU A 190 -19.42 -11.80 -19.80
C LEU A 190 -19.95 -10.99 -20.98
N SER A 191 -21.20 -11.22 -21.34
CA SER A 191 -21.90 -10.22 -22.14
C SER A 191 -22.10 -8.93 -21.34
N SER A 192 -22.23 -7.79 -22.03
CA SER A 192 -22.47 -6.49 -21.39
C SER A 192 -23.71 -6.50 -20.47
N SER A 193 -24.77 -7.20 -20.88
CA SER A 193 -26.00 -7.34 -20.08
C SER A 193 -25.74 -8.11 -18.78
N GLU A 194 -25.08 -9.26 -18.86
CA GLU A 194 -24.74 -10.07 -17.69
C GLU A 194 -23.80 -9.32 -16.75
N ALA A 195 -22.78 -8.64 -17.29
CA ALA A 195 -21.85 -7.86 -16.50
C ALA A 195 -22.57 -6.75 -15.71
N LYS A 196 -23.51 -6.05 -16.36
CA LYS A 196 -24.34 -5.02 -15.73
C LYS A 196 -25.29 -5.59 -14.67
N VAL A 197 -25.86 -6.77 -14.90
CA VAL A 197 -26.71 -7.44 -13.90
C VAL A 197 -25.88 -7.89 -12.70
N ALA A 198 -24.74 -8.52 -12.94
CA ALA A 198 -23.83 -8.98 -11.90
C ALA A 198 -23.33 -7.81 -11.03
N GLU A 199 -22.89 -6.71 -11.65
CA GLU A 199 -22.46 -5.51 -10.93
C GLU A 199 -23.59 -4.90 -10.08
N ARG A 200 -24.81 -4.79 -10.63
CA ARG A 200 -25.97 -4.28 -9.89
C ARG A 200 -26.33 -5.18 -8.72
N ASN A 201 -26.28 -6.49 -8.89
CA ASN A 201 -26.57 -7.45 -7.82
C ASN A 201 -25.53 -7.36 -6.70
N ALA A 202 -24.24 -7.26 -7.04
CA ALA A 202 -23.18 -7.06 -6.05
C ALA A 202 -23.39 -5.77 -5.25
N LYS A 203 -23.63 -4.64 -5.93
CA LYS A 203 -23.92 -3.34 -5.28
C LYS A 203 -25.15 -3.39 -4.38
N ARG A 204 -26.22 -4.05 -4.83
CA ARG A 204 -27.45 -4.20 -4.03
C ARG A 204 -27.19 -4.99 -2.75
N ARG A 205 -26.43 -6.08 -2.82
CA ARG A 205 -26.09 -6.87 -1.62
C ARG A 205 -25.23 -6.09 -0.65
N ILE A 206 -24.19 -5.40 -1.12
CA ILE A 206 -23.37 -4.51 -0.28
C ILE A 206 -24.25 -3.48 0.44
N LYS A 207 -25.21 -2.87 -0.27
CA LYS A 207 -26.17 -1.94 0.32
C LYS A 207 -27.12 -2.60 1.31
N ALA A 208 -27.53 -3.84 1.08
CA ALA A 208 -28.40 -4.59 1.99
C ALA A 208 -27.69 -5.03 3.26
N SER A 209 -26.37 -5.27 3.23
CA SER A 209 -25.54 -5.63 4.39
C SER A 209 -25.36 -4.52 5.45
N ARG A 210 -26.08 -3.41 5.28
CA ARG A 210 -26.07 -2.21 6.14
C ARG A 210 -27.13 -2.30 7.25
N GLU A 211 -28.14 -3.14 7.04
CA GLU A 211 -29.25 -3.43 7.95
C GLU A 211 -28.98 -4.73 8.72
#